data_AF-A0A7C0X3F0-F1
#
_entry.id   AF-A0A7C0X3F0-F1
#
_cell.length_a   1.000
_cell.length_b   1.000
_cell.length_c   1.000
_cell.angle_alpha   90.00
_cell.angle_beta   90.00
_cell.angle_gamma   90.00
#
_symmetry.space_group_name_H-M   'P 1'
#
loop_
_entity.id
_entity.type
_entity.pdbx_description
1 polymer ?
#
loop_
_entity_poly.entity_id
_entity_poly.type
_entity_poly.pdbx_seq_one_letter_code
_entity_poly.pdbx_strand_id
1 'polypeptide(L)'
;MVYIKPLFAPARSEYEEADVVILGVPLERSISFRAGCRFAPSAIREASRGLEWYSYQHDLDLADVPICDMGDLDTNIPLNDLKRVLGGVIGDIVRDGKLPVVIGGEHTISTLTVPSTGVDAAIILDAHLDLRDT
;
A
#
# COMPACT_ATOMS: atom_id res chain seq x y z
N MET A 1 -13.36 -23.26 -2.95
CA MET A 1 -13.76 -21.93 -3.45
C MET A 1 -12.47 -21.14 -3.66
N VAL A 2 -12.09 -20.88 -4.90
CA VAL A 2 -10.88 -20.09 -5.21
C VAL A 2 -11.25 -18.63 -5.03
N TYR A 3 -10.77 -17.99 -3.98
CA TYR A 3 -10.96 -16.56 -3.76
C TYR A 3 -9.83 -15.82 -4.47
N ILE A 4 -10.10 -15.32 -5.68
CA ILE A 4 -9.17 -14.42 -6.37
C ILE A 4 -9.31 -13.08 -5.67
N LYS A 5 -8.24 -12.64 -4.99
CA LYS A 5 -8.22 -11.30 -4.38
C LYS A 5 -8.45 -10.27 -5.49
N PRO A 6 -9.38 -9.30 -5.30
CA PRO A 6 -9.57 -8.24 -6.28
C PRO A 6 -8.24 -7.49 -6.43
N LEU A 7 -7.93 -7.04 -7.65
CA LEU A 7 -6.88 -6.06 -7.93
C LEU A 7 -7.50 -4.66 -8.02
N PHE A 8 -6.69 -3.64 -7.82
CA PHE A 8 -7.05 -2.24 -8.05
C PHE A 8 -7.45 -2.06 -9.51
N ALA A 9 -8.66 -1.58 -9.77
CA ALA A 9 -9.28 -1.69 -11.10
C ALA A 9 -8.48 -1.03 -12.25
N PRO A 10 -7.84 0.14 -12.04
CA PRO A 10 -6.93 0.74 -13.03
C PRO A 10 -5.59 0.02 -13.22
N ALA A 11 -5.19 -0.88 -12.32
CA ALA A 11 -3.91 -1.57 -12.43
C ALA A 11 -3.92 -2.60 -13.57
N ARG A 12 -3.17 -2.30 -14.64
CA ARG A 12 -3.15 -3.08 -15.89
C ARG A 12 -1.75 -3.43 -16.37
N SER A 13 -0.72 -2.97 -15.68
CA SER A 13 0.68 -3.20 -16.04
C SER A 13 1.28 -4.30 -15.18
N GLU A 14 2.17 -5.09 -15.79
CA GLU A 14 3.10 -5.93 -15.05
C GLU A 14 4.16 -5.06 -14.36
N TYR A 15 4.86 -5.64 -13.38
CA TYR A 15 5.82 -4.91 -12.57
C TYR A 15 6.90 -4.21 -13.41
N GLU A 16 7.42 -4.88 -14.44
CA GLU A 16 8.52 -4.39 -15.28
C GLU A 16 8.17 -3.12 -16.06
N GLU A 17 6.90 -2.95 -16.42
CA GLU A 17 6.39 -1.83 -17.24
C GLU A 17 5.74 -0.72 -16.41
N ALA A 18 5.57 -0.94 -15.10
CA ALA A 18 4.86 -0.03 -14.23
C ALA A 18 5.74 1.11 -13.70
N ASP A 19 5.16 2.31 -13.66
CA ASP A 19 5.72 3.48 -12.97
C ASP A 19 5.25 3.53 -11.51
N VAL A 20 4.06 2.99 -11.23
CA VAL A 20 3.44 2.95 -9.90
C VAL A 20 3.17 1.51 -9.49
N VAL A 21 3.56 1.17 -8.27
CA VAL A 21 3.39 -0.19 -7.72
C VAL A 21 2.56 -0.14 -6.44
N ILE A 22 1.36 -0.72 -6.50
CA ILE A 22 0.46 -0.87 -5.37
C ILE A 22 0.80 -2.16 -4.62
N LEU A 23 0.95 -2.05 -3.30
CA LEU A 23 1.16 -3.19 -2.40
C LEU A 23 0.20 -3.11 -1.21
N GLY A 24 -0.63 -4.14 -1.03
CA GLY A 24 -1.46 -4.30 0.16
C GLY A 24 -0.68 -4.89 1.33
N VAL A 25 -0.81 -4.31 2.51
CA VAL A 25 -0.21 -4.78 3.76
C VAL A 25 -1.31 -4.87 4.83
N PRO A 26 -2.08 -5.97 4.87
CA PRO A 26 -3.22 -6.16 5.77
C PRO A 26 -2.75 -6.46 7.22
N LEU A 27 -2.00 -5.53 7.82
CA LEU A 27 -1.49 -5.65 9.19
C LEU A 27 -2.53 -5.10 10.19
N GLU A 28 -2.82 -5.88 11.22
CA GLU A 28 -3.64 -5.47 12.37
C GLU A 28 -3.19 -6.26 13.61
N ARG A 29 -2.39 -5.63 14.47
CA ARG A 29 -1.81 -6.23 15.69
C ARG A 29 -1.86 -5.31 16.90
N SER A 30 -1.81 -4.00 16.69
CA SER A 30 -1.73 -3.00 17.77
C SER A 30 -3.02 -2.17 17.93
N ILE A 31 -4.08 -2.51 17.22
CA ILE A 31 -5.38 -1.83 17.32
C ILE A 31 -6.03 -2.09 18.67
N SER A 32 -6.43 -1.00 19.35
CA SER A 32 -7.02 -1.04 20.69
C SER A 32 -8.54 -0.87 20.73
N PHE A 33 -9.14 -0.19 19.76
CA PHE A 33 -10.57 0.18 19.79
C PHE A 33 -11.43 -0.55 18.75
N ARG A 34 -11.21 -0.30 17.45
CA ARG A 34 -12.03 -0.86 16.36
C ARG A 34 -11.18 -1.68 15.40
N ALA A 35 -11.33 -3.00 15.48
CA ALA A 35 -10.74 -3.94 14.53
C ALA A 35 -11.42 -3.87 13.15
N GLY A 36 -10.73 -4.38 12.13
CA GLY A 36 -11.20 -4.47 10.74
C GLY A 36 -10.29 -3.78 9.71
N CYS A 37 -9.26 -3.04 10.15
CA CYS A 37 -8.36 -2.32 9.26
C CYS A 37 -7.56 -3.26 8.34
N ARG A 38 -7.30 -4.52 8.75
CA ARG A 38 -6.70 -5.53 7.86
C ARG A 38 -7.48 -5.80 6.57
N PHE A 39 -8.77 -5.45 6.52
CA PHE A 39 -9.60 -5.63 5.32
C PHE A 39 -9.54 -4.43 4.38
N ALA A 40 -8.91 -3.32 4.78
CA ALA A 40 -8.83 -2.10 3.98
C ALA A 40 -8.20 -2.30 2.58
N PRO A 41 -7.14 -3.10 2.38
CA PRO A 41 -6.61 -3.34 1.04
C PRO A 41 -7.63 -3.96 0.10
N SER A 42 -8.44 -4.90 0.58
CA SER A 42 -9.50 -5.52 -0.22
C SER A 42 -10.66 -4.56 -0.47
N ALA A 43 -11.08 -3.82 0.56
CA ALA A 43 -12.19 -2.87 0.46
C ALA A 43 -11.88 -1.71 -0.51
N ILE A 44 -10.65 -1.18 -0.51
CA ILE A 44 -10.23 -0.12 -1.44
C ILE A 44 -10.24 -0.62 -2.88
N ARG A 45 -9.76 -1.85 -3.12
CA ARG A 45 -9.78 -2.45 -4.45
C ARG A 45 -11.21 -2.70 -4.93
N GLU A 46 -12.11 -3.16 -4.06
CA GLU A 46 -13.52 -3.29 -4.39
C GLU A 46 -14.15 -1.94 -4.75
N ALA A 47 -13.93 -0.91 -3.93
CA ALA A 47 -14.42 0.44 -4.17
C ALA A 47 -13.89 1.04 -5.49
N SER A 48 -12.63 0.74 -5.85
CA SER A 48 -12.01 1.26 -7.09
C SER A 48 -12.77 0.89 -8.37
N ARG A 49 -13.57 -0.19 -8.35
CA ARG A 49 -14.38 -0.62 -9.50
C ARG A 49 -15.56 0.30 -9.78
N GLY A 50 -16.02 1.04 -8.78
CA GLY A 50 -17.14 1.98 -8.89
C GLY A 50 -16.72 3.42 -9.19
N LEU A 51 -15.42 3.68 -9.31
CA LEU A 51 -14.89 5.01 -9.60
C LEU A 51 -14.63 5.16 -11.10
N GLU A 52 -14.92 6.35 -11.62
CA GLU A 52 -14.40 6.78 -12.92
C GLU A 52 -12.88 6.94 -12.83
N TRP A 53 -12.17 6.53 -13.87
CA TRP A 53 -10.71 6.56 -13.89
C TRP A 53 -10.16 7.92 -14.31
N TYR A 54 -11.00 8.70 -14.99
CA TYR A 54 -10.70 10.07 -15.38
C TYR A 54 -10.96 11.05 -14.24
N SER A 55 -9.95 11.84 -13.91
CA SER A 55 -10.03 12.94 -12.97
C SER A 55 -10.17 14.27 -13.70
N TYR A 56 -11.36 14.87 -13.66
CA TYR A 56 -11.62 16.18 -14.28
C TYR A 56 -10.75 17.31 -13.71
N GLN A 57 -10.44 17.26 -12.41
CA GLN A 57 -9.64 18.30 -11.74
C GLN A 57 -8.19 18.31 -12.21
N HIS A 58 -7.67 17.15 -12.63
CA HIS A 58 -6.28 16.98 -13.04
C HIS A 58 -6.12 16.75 -14.54
N ASP A 59 -7.22 16.66 -15.29
CA ASP A 59 -7.24 16.32 -16.73
C ASP A 59 -6.38 15.09 -17.03
N LEU A 60 -6.59 14.02 -16.25
CA LEU A 60 -5.77 12.82 -16.28
C LEU A 60 -6.65 11.58 -16.17
N ASP A 61 -6.37 10.57 -17.00
CA ASP A 61 -6.99 9.25 -16.92
C ASP A 61 -6.01 8.24 -16.31
N LEU A 62 -6.44 7.53 -15.26
CA LEU A 62 -5.64 6.46 -14.67
C LEU A 62 -5.41 5.28 -15.65
N ALA A 63 -6.20 5.17 -16.73
CA ALA A 63 -5.96 4.22 -17.81
C ALA A 63 -4.61 4.43 -18.50
N ASP A 64 -4.10 5.67 -18.51
CA ASP A 64 -2.86 6.05 -19.20
C ASP A 64 -1.62 5.97 -18.27
N VAL A 65 -1.82 5.66 -16.99
CA VAL A 65 -0.75 5.52 -16.01
C VAL A 65 -0.36 4.04 -15.90
N PRO A 66 0.92 3.67 -16.10
CA PRO A 66 1.38 2.30 -15.91
C PRO A 66 1.37 1.90 -14.43
N ILE A 67 0.29 1.23 -13.98
CA ILE A 67 0.08 0.83 -12.59
C ILE A 67 0.11 -0.70 -12.49
N CYS A 68 0.96 -1.22 -11.61
CA CYS A 68 0.96 -2.62 -11.18
C CYS A 68 0.35 -2.74 -9.77
N ASP A 69 -0.53 -3.71 -9.54
CA ASP A 69 -0.98 -4.10 -8.21
C ASP A 69 -0.45 -5.48 -7.88
N MET A 70 0.53 -5.55 -6.96
CA MET A 70 1.20 -6.78 -6.55
C MET A 70 0.36 -7.63 -5.59
N GLY A 71 -0.88 -7.23 -5.29
CA GLY A 71 -1.73 -7.92 -4.33
C GLY A 71 -1.31 -7.61 -2.89
N ASP A 72 -1.43 -8.60 -2.00
CA ASP A 72 -1.13 -8.41 -0.58
C ASP A 72 0.11 -9.17 -0.16
N LEU A 73 0.94 -8.53 0.65
CA LEU A 73 2.00 -9.20 1.40
C LEU A 73 1.39 -10.05 2.54
N ASP A 74 1.94 -11.24 2.78
CA ASP A 74 1.57 -12.04 3.94
C ASP A 74 2.08 -11.38 5.23
N THR A 75 1.14 -10.95 6.08
CA THR A 75 1.42 -10.32 7.36
C THR A 75 1.37 -11.32 8.52
N ASN A 76 1.15 -12.62 8.28
CA ASN A 76 1.09 -13.65 9.32
C ASN A 76 2.47 -14.22 9.70
N ILE A 77 3.45 -13.33 9.86
CA ILE A 77 4.85 -13.65 10.22
C ILE A 77 5.34 -12.76 11.37
N PRO A 78 6.38 -13.13 12.13
CA PRO A 78 6.91 -12.27 13.19
C PRO A 78 7.18 -10.83 12.72
N LEU A 79 6.92 -9.83 13.56
CA LEU A 79 6.99 -8.41 13.15
C LEU A 79 8.39 -8.01 12.63
N ASN A 80 9.45 -8.59 13.20
CA ASN A 80 10.82 -8.37 12.75
C ASN A 80 11.06 -8.93 11.34
N ASP A 81 10.49 -10.10 11.03
CA ASP A 81 10.56 -10.67 9.68
C ASP A 81 9.74 -9.85 8.70
N LEU A 82 8.53 -9.42 9.11
CA LEU A 82 7.71 -8.53 8.30
C LEU A 82 8.45 -7.23 7.97
N LYS A 83 9.11 -6.62 8.95
CA LYS A 83 9.94 -5.42 8.75
C LYS A 83 11.02 -5.65 7.69
N ARG A 84 11.73 -6.77 7.77
CA ARG A 84 12.80 -7.12 6.82
C ARG A 84 12.25 -7.37 5.41
N VAL A 85 11.18 -8.16 5.30
CA VAL A 85 10.56 -8.50 4.01
C VAL A 85 9.95 -7.26 3.36
N LEU A 86 9.11 -6.53 4.09
CA LEU A 86 8.45 -5.33 3.58
C LEU A 86 9.47 -4.25 3.22
N GLY A 87 10.48 -4.03 4.05
CA GLY A 87 11.55 -3.08 3.75
C GLY A 87 12.35 -3.46 2.49
N GLY A 88 12.62 -4.76 2.29
CA GLY A 88 13.24 -5.26 1.05
C GLY A 88 12.38 -4.99 -0.18
N VAL A 89 11.09 -5.32 -0.12
CA VAL A 89 10.16 -5.08 -1.24
C VAL A 89 10.06 -3.60 -1.58
N ILE A 90 9.91 -2.72 -0.58
CA ILE A 90 9.85 -1.27 -0.81
C ILE A 90 11.18 -0.74 -1.37
N GLY A 91 12.30 -1.21 -0.83
CA GLY A 91 13.63 -0.85 -1.32
C GLY A 91 13.85 -1.25 -2.77
N ASP A 92 13.37 -2.43 -3.18
CA ASP A 92 13.43 -2.89 -4.57
C ASP A 92 12.57 -2.04 -5.50
N ILE A 93 11.32 -1.74 -5.13
CA ILE A 93 10.43 -0.85 -5.90
C ILE A 93 11.09 0.51 -6.15
N VAL A 94 11.62 1.12 -5.09
CA VAL A 94 12.28 2.43 -5.18
C VAL A 94 13.58 2.37 -5.99
N ARG A 95 14.39 1.33 -5.78
CA ARG A 95 15.64 1.11 -6.52
C ARG A 95 15.40 0.93 -8.02
N ASP A 96 14.27 0.35 -8.39
CA ASP A 96 13.85 0.17 -9.79
C ASP A 96 13.20 1.44 -10.38
N GLY A 97 13.25 2.57 -9.66
CA GLY A 97 12.76 3.88 -10.12
C GLY A 97 11.25 4.05 -10.08
N LYS A 98 10.52 3.17 -9.37
CA LYS A 98 9.06 3.14 -9.34
C LYS A 98 8.52 3.82 -8.08
N LEU A 99 7.28 4.28 -8.14
CA LEU A 99 6.56 4.87 -7.01
C LEU A 99 5.82 3.78 -6.20
N PRO A 100 6.23 3.46 -4.95
CA PRO A 100 5.46 2.57 -4.09
C PRO A 100 4.21 3.24 -3.54
N VAL A 101 3.06 2.58 -3.68
CA VAL A 101 1.78 2.94 -3.05
C VAL A 101 1.37 1.81 -2.12
N VAL A 102 1.55 2.01 -0.81
CA VAL A 102 1.23 0.99 0.19
C VAL A 102 -0.17 1.20 0.75
N ILE A 103 -1.04 0.19 0.58
CA ILE A 103 -2.38 0.19 1.17
C ILE A 103 -2.34 -0.64 2.45
N GLY A 104 -2.49 0.04 3.57
CA GLY A 104 -2.30 -0.52 4.91
C GLY A 104 -3.49 -1.19 5.56
N GLY A 105 -3.28 -1.56 6.82
CA GLY A 105 -4.31 -1.71 7.83
C GLY A 105 -4.08 -0.71 8.97
N GLU A 106 -3.13 -1.01 9.85
CA GLU A 106 -2.70 -0.11 10.94
C GLU A 106 -1.55 0.83 10.54
N HIS A 107 -1.39 1.95 11.26
CA HIS A 107 -0.40 2.99 10.94
C HIS A 107 1.06 2.56 11.20
N THR A 108 1.29 1.53 12.02
CA THR A 108 2.62 0.94 12.30
C THR A 108 3.39 0.62 11.01
N ILE A 109 2.70 0.26 9.92
CA ILE A 109 3.33 -0.05 8.63
C ILE A 109 4.20 1.09 8.10
N SER A 110 3.84 2.35 8.37
CA SER A 110 4.61 3.52 7.92
C SER A 110 6.02 3.49 8.50
N THR A 111 6.17 3.05 9.75
CA THR A 111 7.48 2.87 10.40
C THR A 111 8.31 1.73 9.79
N LEU A 112 7.66 0.79 9.09
CA LEU A 112 8.30 -0.34 8.43
C LEU A 112 8.71 -0.02 6.99
N THR A 113 7.96 0.85 6.31
CA THR A 113 8.13 1.16 4.88
C THR A 113 8.99 2.39 4.65
N VAL A 114 8.70 3.51 5.33
CA VAL A 114 9.33 4.82 5.09
C VAL A 114 10.85 4.77 5.13
N PRO A 115 11.52 4.09 6.10
CA PRO A 115 12.99 4.03 6.12
C PRO A 115 13.60 3.41 4.85
N SER A 116 12.86 2.56 4.14
CA SER A 116 13.34 1.88 2.93
C SER A 116 13.15 2.72 1.67
N THR A 117 12.46 3.87 1.77
CA THR A 117 12.25 4.78 0.64
C THR A 117 13.40 5.76 0.42
N GLY A 118 14.27 5.96 1.42
CA GLY A 118 15.38 6.89 1.35
C GLY A 118 14.99 8.37 1.37
N VAL A 119 13.74 8.71 1.71
CA VAL A 119 13.28 10.09 1.82
C VAL A 119 13.80 10.77 3.08
N ASP A 120 14.13 12.07 2.98
CA ASP A 120 14.61 12.87 4.10
C ASP A 120 13.47 13.45 4.97
N ALA A 121 12.25 13.49 4.44
CA ALA A 121 11.10 14.07 5.10
C ALA A 121 9.82 13.28 4.80
N ALA A 122 8.89 13.28 5.76
CA ALA A 122 7.58 12.69 5.62
C ALA A 122 6.49 13.71 5.98
N ILE A 123 5.40 13.70 5.23
CA ILE A 123 4.17 14.42 5.57
C ILE A 123 3.17 13.39 6.10
N ILE A 124 2.77 13.55 7.36
CA ILE A 124 1.84 12.63 8.02
C ILE A 124 0.51 13.36 8.20
N LEU A 125 -0.55 12.78 7.65
CA LEU A 125 -1.91 13.25 7.83
C LEU A 125 -2.62 12.32 8.81
N ASP A 126 -2.69 12.72 10.07
CA ASP A 126 -3.35 11.95 11.11
C ASP A 126 -4.01 12.91 12.12
N ALA A 127 -5.11 12.47 12.71
CA ALA A 127 -5.76 13.17 13.82
C ALA A 127 -4.96 13.00 15.13
N HIS A 128 -4.08 12.00 15.21
CA HIS A 128 -3.22 11.72 16.36
C HIS A 128 -1.75 11.84 15.96
N LEU A 129 -0.91 12.29 16.89
CA LEU A 129 0.52 12.50 16.59
C LEU A 129 1.32 11.19 16.51
N ASP A 130 0.85 10.12 17.15
CA ASP A 130 1.53 8.82 17.23
C ASP A 130 3.01 8.88 17.69
N LEU A 131 3.33 9.87 18.55
CA LEU A 131 4.68 10.09 19.11
C LEU A 131 4.89 9.45 20.49
N ARG A 132 4.06 8.47 20.86
CA ARG A 132 4.14 7.85 22.19
C ARG A 132 5.21 6.76 22.21
N ASP A 133 6.08 6.77 23.23
CA ASP A 133 7.19 5.82 23.37
C ASP A 133 6.72 4.36 23.61
N THR A 134 5.62 4.19 24.35
CA THR A 134 5.01 2.89 24.72
C THR A 134 3.50 2.98 24.81
#